data_AF-A0A920NUU3-F1
#
_entry.id   AF-A0A920NUU3-F1
#
_cell.length_a   1.000
_cell.length_b   1.000
_cell.length_c   1.000
_cell.angle_alpha   90.00
_cell.angle_beta   90.00
_cell.angle_gamma   90.00
#
_symmetry.space_group_name_H-M   'P 1'
#
loop_
_entity.id
_entity.type
_entity.pdbx_description
1 polymer ?
#
loop_
_entity_poly.entity_id
_entity_poly.type
_entity_poly.pdbx_seq_one_letter_code
_entity_poly.pdbx_strand_id
1 'polypeptide(L)'
;MSGISGHTARKRGLESYVPTPRTIETPYPLRCPLGSFHPEAKDYYLDNLKEVIKAQGPNNIAALLMEPINGSSGGAIYPPEGYWEEAQEILKENDIYLLLTR
;
A
#
# COMPACT_ATOMS: atom_id res chain seq x y z
N MET A 1 -1.53 -17.00 0.62
CA MET A 1 -0.43 -16.03 0.79
C MET A 1 -0.52 -15.40 2.19
N SER A 2 -0.29 -16.18 3.26
CA SER A 2 -0.53 -15.76 4.65
C SER A 2 0.49 -14.71 5.13
N GLY A 3 1.75 -14.79 4.71
CA GLY A 3 2.78 -13.84 5.18
C GLY A 3 2.59 -12.39 4.72
N ILE A 4 2.02 -12.18 3.53
CA ILE A 4 1.97 -10.85 2.89
C ILE A 4 0.58 -10.21 2.98
N SER A 5 -0.50 -10.99 3.11
CA SER A 5 -1.86 -10.46 3.04
C SER A 5 -2.16 -9.40 4.12
N GLY A 6 -2.87 -8.33 3.73
CA GLY A 6 -3.40 -7.33 4.67
C GLY A 6 -4.56 -7.83 5.54
N HIS A 7 -5.17 -8.98 5.22
CA HIS A 7 -6.31 -9.51 5.98
C HIS A 7 -5.83 -10.33 7.18
N THR A 8 -6.09 -9.82 8.38
CA THR A 8 -5.76 -10.48 9.66
C THR A 8 -6.35 -11.90 9.74
N ALA A 9 -7.57 -12.10 9.24
CA ALA A 9 -8.22 -13.42 9.20
C ALA A 9 -7.41 -14.49 8.44
N ARG A 10 -6.62 -14.10 7.44
CA ARG A 10 -5.76 -15.01 6.66
C ARG A 10 -4.45 -15.38 7.36
N LYS A 11 -4.14 -14.71 8.49
CA LYS A 11 -2.97 -14.96 9.33
C LYS A 11 -3.33 -15.73 10.61
N ARG A 12 -4.62 -15.95 10.87
CA ARG A 12 -5.11 -16.58 12.11
C ARG A 12 -4.50 -17.96 12.32
N GLY A 13 -3.79 -18.15 13.44
CA GLY A 13 -3.11 -19.39 13.82
C GLY A 13 -1.71 -19.56 13.23
N LEU A 14 -1.21 -18.59 12.45
CA LEU A 14 0.12 -18.61 11.84
C LEU A 14 0.96 -17.39 12.24
N GLU A 15 0.45 -16.50 13.09
CA GLU A 15 1.02 -15.19 13.38
C GLU A 15 2.46 -15.26 13.91
N SER A 16 2.80 -16.31 14.67
CA SER A 16 4.17 -16.53 15.17
C SER A 16 5.13 -17.12 14.14
N TYR A 17 4.60 -17.67 13.05
CA TYR A 17 5.37 -18.36 12.02
C TYR A 17 5.56 -17.53 10.76
N VAL A 18 4.74 -16.50 10.55
CA VAL A 18 4.86 -15.58 9.42
C VAL A 18 5.41 -14.22 9.87
N PRO A 19 6.43 -13.67 9.17
CA PRO A 19 6.90 -12.33 9.47
C PRO A 19 5.76 -11.33 9.24
N THR A 20 5.71 -10.29 10.07
CA THR A 20 4.77 -9.18 9.88
C THR A 20 5.41 -8.19 8.91
N PRO A 21 4.89 -8.06 7.68
CA PRO A 21 5.41 -7.09 6.74
C PRO A 21 5.09 -5.67 7.21
N ARG A 22 5.92 -4.71 6.79
CA ARG A 22 5.54 -3.29 6.85
C ARG A 22 4.46 -3.04 5.81
N THR A 23 3.45 -2.26 6.19
CA THR A 23 2.30 -1.97 5.34
C THR A 23 2.12 -0.46 5.24
N ILE A 24 1.73 0.01 4.06
CA ILE A 24 1.15 1.33 3.86
C ILE A 24 -0.37 1.24 3.97
N GLU A 25 -1.04 2.38 4.10
CA GLU A 25 -2.49 2.45 4.01
C GLU A 25 -2.97 2.04 2.62
N THR A 26 -4.12 1.37 2.57
CA THR A 26 -4.76 1.04 1.29
C THR A 26 -5.39 2.31 0.71
N PRO A 27 -5.03 2.74 -0.50
CA PRO A 27 -5.59 3.95 -1.11
C PRO A 27 -7.07 3.71 -1.46
N TYR A 28 -7.96 4.02 -0.51
CA TYR A 28 -9.39 3.71 -0.58
C TYR A 28 -10.25 4.98 -0.55
N PRO A 29 -10.57 5.57 -1.73
CA PRO A 29 -11.26 6.86 -1.82
C PRO A 29 -12.58 6.95 -1.04
N LEU A 30 -13.43 5.90 -1.10
CA LEU A 30 -14.73 5.89 -0.41
C LEU A 30 -14.59 5.98 1.12
N ARG A 31 -13.51 5.44 1.69
CA ARG A 31 -13.27 5.41 3.14
C ARG A 31 -12.02 6.21 3.54
N CYS A 32 -11.66 7.22 2.74
CA CYS A 32 -10.53 8.07 3.06
C CYS A 32 -10.77 8.78 4.41
N PRO A 33 -9.77 8.82 5.31
CA PRO A 33 -9.90 9.48 6.61
C PRO A 33 -10.24 10.98 6.54
N LEU A 34 -9.87 11.66 5.44
CA LEU A 34 -10.23 13.06 5.19
C LEU A 34 -11.70 13.25 4.76
N GLY A 35 -12.39 12.16 4.42
CA GLY A 35 -13.75 12.16 3.90
C GLY A 35 -13.86 11.36 2.60
N SER A 36 -15.07 10.84 2.33
CA SER A 36 -15.33 10.04 1.14
C SER A 36 -15.06 10.84 -0.14
N PHE A 37 -14.17 10.33 -0.99
CA PHE A 37 -13.71 10.96 -2.24
C PHE A 37 -13.18 12.38 -2.04
N HIS A 38 -12.49 12.62 -0.91
CA HIS A 38 -11.86 13.91 -0.65
C HIS A 38 -10.88 14.30 -1.78
N PRO A 39 -10.82 15.57 -2.22
CA PRO A 39 -9.91 16.01 -3.29
C PRO A 39 -8.44 15.71 -3.00
N GLU A 40 -8.04 15.77 -1.73
CA GLU A 40 -6.68 15.52 -1.27
C GLU A 40 -6.42 14.05 -0.89
N ALA A 41 -7.35 13.13 -1.20
CA ALA A 41 -7.18 11.72 -0.85
C ALA A 41 -5.93 11.11 -1.49
N LYS A 42 -5.58 11.53 -2.71
CA LYS A 42 -4.35 11.10 -3.40
C LYS A 42 -3.12 11.45 -2.56
N ASP A 43 -2.99 12.73 -2.20
CA ASP A 43 -1.83 13.25 -1.47
C ASP A 43 -1.73 12.62 -0.08
N TYR A 44 -2.87 12.44 0.61
CA TYR A 44 -2.93 11.72 1.89
C TYR A 44 -2.26 10.33 1.84
N TYR A 45 -2.58 9.52 0.83
CA TYR A 45 -2.03 8.17 0.72
C TYR A 45 -0.57 8.17 0.23
N LEU A 46 -0.18 9.13 -0.62
CA LEU A 46 1.21 9.26 -1.06
C LEU A 46 2.11 9.76 0.07
N ASP A 47 1.61 10.63 0.94
CA ASP A 47 2.33 11.07 2.13
C ASP A 47 2.51 9.91 3.10
N ASN A 48 1.49 9.05 3.28
CA ASN A 48 1.66 7.80 4.04
C ASN A 48 2.77 6.91 3.46
N LEU A 49 2.83 6.75 2.13
CA LEU A 49 3.92 6.02 1.47
C LEU A 49 5.29 6.64 1.76
N LYS A 50 5.42 7.97 1.59
CA LYS A 50 6.67 8.71 1.86
C LYS A 50 7.09 8.59 3.33
N GLU A 51 6.16 8.68 4.26
CA GLU A 51 6.41 8.52 5.69
C GLU A 51 6.92 7.12 6.03
N VAL A 52 6.31 6.08 5.47
CA VAL A 52 6.76 4.70 5.66
C VAL A 52 8.16 4.49 5.07
N ILE A 53 8.43 4.99 3.86
CA ILE A 53 9.77 4.92 3.24
C ILE A 53 10.80 5.61 4.13
N LYS A 54 10.51 6.83 4.59
CA LYS A 54 11.39 7.62 5.47
C LYS A 54 11.63 6.91 6.80
N ALA A 55 10.59 6.33 7.40
CA ALA A 55 10.69 5.66 8.70
C ALA A 55 11.49 4.36 8.63
N GLN A 56 11.41 3.61 7.54
CA GLN A 56 12.22 2.39 7.36
C GLN A 56 13.63 2.70 6.82
N GLY A 57 13.80 3.82 6.14
CA GLY A 57 14.99 4.14 5.36
C GLY A 57 14.96 3.43 4.00
N PRO A 58 15.12 4.13 2.87
CA PRO A 58 14.92 3.57 1.53
C PRO A 58 15.84 2.37 1.25
N ASN A 59 17.09 2.42 1.72
CA ASN A 59 18.07 1.33 1.56
C ASN A 59 17.65 0.00 2.23
N ASN A 60 16.62 0.00 3.07
CA ASN A 60 16.09 -1.19 3.74
C ASN A 60 14.83 -1.75 3.06
N ILE A 61 14.41 -1.18 1.93
CA ILE A 61 13.18 -1.54 1.22
C ILE A 61 13.54 -2.01 -0.19
N ALA A 62 13.27 -3.27 -0.49
CA ALA A 62 13.50 -3.80 -1.84
C ALA A 62 12.37 -3.44 -2.80
N ALA A 63 11.11 -3.54 -2.35
CA ALA A 63 9.95 -3.35 -3.23
C ALA A 63 8.68 -2.96 -2.47
N LEU A 64 7.79 -2.25 -3.16
CA LEU A 64 6.37 -2.17 -2.84
C LEU A 64 5.62 -3.28 -3.61
N LEU A 65 4.82 -4.06 -2.89
CA LEU A 65 3.98 -5.13 -3.46
C LEU A 65 2.50 -4.80 -3.28
N MET A 66 1.76 -4.65 -4.38
CA MET A 66 0.35 -4.25 -4.32
C MET A 66 -0.44 -4.71 -5.57
N GLU A 67 -1.75 -4.88 -5.44
CA GLU A 67 -2.65 -5.07 -6.59
C GLU A 67 -2.94 -3.70 -7.26
N PRO A 68 -2.99 -3.58 -8.60
CA PRO A 68 -3.40 -2.34 -9.27
C PRO A 68 -4.78 -1.84 -8.84
N ILE A 69 -5.68 -2.80 -8.62
CA ILE A 69 -7.02 -2.65 -8.07
C ILE A 69 -7.14 -3.73 -7.00
N ASN A 70 -7.40 -3.39 -5.75
CA ASN A 70 -7.53 -4.42 -4.72
C ASN A 70 -8.82 -5.22 -4.96
N GLY A 71 -8.65 -6.49 -5.31
CA GLY A 71 -9.72 -7.34 -5.83
C GLY A 71 -10.69 -7.84 -4.76
N SER A 72 -10.95 -9.15 -4.77
CA SER A 72 -12.07 -9.78 -4.05
C SER A 72 -12.10 -9.53 -2.54
N SER A 73 -10.94 -9.25 -1.95
CA SER A 73 -10.83 -9.03 -0.51
C SER A 73 -10.84 -7.55 -0.09
N GLY A 74 -10.66 -6.63 -1.04
CA GLY A 74 -10.86 -5.18 -0.85
C GLY A 74 -12.23 -4.69 -1.34
N GLY A 75 -12.85 -5.42 -2.28
CA GLY A 75 -14.11 -5.01 -2.90
C GLY A 75 -13.91 -4.12 -4.13
N ALA A 76 -12.93 -4.44 -4.98
CA ALA A 76 -12.58 -3.67 -6.18
C ALA A 76 -12.21 -2.21 -5.87
N ILE A 77 -11.29 -2.03 -4.91
CA ILE A 77 -10.81 -0.70 -4.53
C ILE A 77 -9.91 -0.17 -5.64
N TYR A 78 -10.31 0.96 -6.20
CA TYR A 78 -9.52 1.72 -7.16
C TYR A 78 -8.87 2.91 -6.45
N PRO A 79 -7.53 3.11 -6.55
CA PRO A 79 -6.86 4.26 -5.98
C PRO A 79 -7.37 5.59 -6.55
N PRO A 80 -7.12 6.74 -5.88
CA PRO A 80 -7.35 8.05 -6.48
C PRO A 80 -6.67 8.21 -7.84
N GLU A 81 -7.25 9.02 -8.73
CA GLU A 81 -6.65 9.34 -10.03
C GLU A 81 -5.23 9.93 -9.85
N GLY A 82 -4.30 9.52 -10.71
CA GLY A 82 -2.90 9.97 -10.65
C GLY A 82 -2.06 9.31 -9.53
N TYR A 83 -2.64 8.46 -8.69
CA TYR A 83 -1.92 7.83 -7.58
C TYR A 83 -0.75 6.96 -8.07
N TRP A 84 -0.96 6.15 -9.12
CA TRP A 84 0.05 5.19 -9.57
C TRP A 84 1.24 5.86 -10.24
N GLU A 85 0.98 6.91 -11.02
CA GLU A 85 1.99 7.73 -11.68
C GLU A 85 2.94 8.32 -10.64
N GLU A 86 2.40 9.02 -9.64
CA GLU A 86 3.21 9.68 -8.61
C GLU A 86 3.84 8.67 -7.64
N ALA A 87 3.14 7.58 -7.29
CA ALA A 87 3.73 6.51 -6.48
C ALA A 87 4.94 5.88 -7.19
N GLN A 88 4.87 5.66 -8.50
CA GLN A 88 5.98 5.09 -9.26
C GLN A 88 7.18 6.06 -9.32
N GLU A 89 6.94 7.37 -9.40
CA GLU A 89 8.00 8.39 -9.32
C GLU A 89 8.69 8.34 -7.95
N ILE A 90 7.93 8.38 -6.86
CA ILE A 90 8.46 8.29 -5.48
C ILE A 90 9.30 7.02 -5.30
N LEU A 91 8.82 5.87 -5.77
CA LEU A 91 9.54 4.60 -5.64
C LEU A 91 10.85 4.61 -6.44
N LYS A 92 10.84 5.14 -7.68
CA LYS A 92 12.04 5.26 -8.53
C LYS A 92 13.08 6.18 -7.91
N GLU A 93 12.68 7.32 -7.36
CA GLU A 93 13.58 8.26 -6.68
C GLU A 93 14.29 7.61 -5.47
N ASN A 94 13.68 6.59 -4.87
CA ASN A 94 14.21 5.87 -3.72
C ASN A 94 14.86 4.51 -4.06
N ASP A 95 15.01 4.18 -5.35
CA ASP A 95 15.51 2.87 -5.84
C ASP A 95 14.70 1.66 -5.31
N ILE A 96 13.38 1.82 -5.22
CA ILE A 96 12.44 0.79 -4.74
C ILE A 96 11.66 0.22 -5.93
N TYR A 97 11.60 -1.11 -6.05
CA TYR A 97 10.83 -1.74 -7.11
C TYR A 97 9.32 -1.70 -6.84
N LEU A 98 8.52 -1.57 -7.90
CA LEU A 98 7.08 -1.75 -7.84
C LEU A 98 6.71 -3.12 -8.39
N LEU A 99 6.09 -3.96 -7.56
CA LEU A 99 5.58 -5.29 -7.92
C LEU A 99 4.04 -5.27 -7.91
N LEU A 100 3.45 -5.43 -9.10
CA LEU A 100 2.00 -5.47 -9.27
C LEU A 100 1.48 -6.90 -9.35
N THR A 101 0.54 -7.26 -8.47
CA THR A 101 -0.09 -8.60 -8.45
C THR A 101 -1.41 -8.62 -9.20
N ARG A 102 -1.71 -9.74 -9.87
CA ARG A 102 -2.97 -10.00 -10.59
C ARG A 102 -3.98 -10.75 -9.73
#